data_AF-A0A2E2AH40-F1
#
_entry.id   AF-A0A2E2AH40-F1
#
_cell.length_a   1.000
_cell.length_b   1.000
_cell.length_c   1.000
_cell.angle_alpha   90.00
_cell.angle_beta   90.00
_cell.angle_gamma   90.00
#
_symmetry.space_group_name_H-M   'P 1'
#
loop_
_entity.id
_entity.type
_entity.pdbx_description
1 polymer ?
#
loop_
_entity_poly.entity_id
_entity_poly.type
_entity_poly.pdbx_seq_one_letter_code
_entity_poly.pdbx_strand_id
1 'polypeptide(L)'
;MQHARTFESFESRRIVSINVEGTANMLELARKVQVARFVYVSSVGVYEGLGSQGETLTEGTPLHPRQLYNATKYASELITHRCGEAHGFVAAVARLG
;
A
#
# COMPACT_ATOMS: atom_id res chain seq x y z
N MET A 1 -24.61 7.78 19.78
CA MET A 1 -24.12 6.40 19.55
C MET A 1 -22.61 6.42 19.71
N GLN A 2 -22.08 5.53 20.54
CA GLN A 2 -20.69 5.47 20.97
C GLN A 2 -19.79 5.18 19.75
N HIS A 3 -18.83 6.07 19.45
CA HIS A 3 -17.78 5.75 18.47
C HIS A 3 -17.00 4.54 19.01
N ALA A 4 -17.30 3.35 18.49
CA ALA A 4 -16.50 2.17 18.74
C ALA A 4 -15.07 2.52 18.31
N ARG A 5 -14.14 2.55 19.27
CA ARG A 5 -12.74 2.82 19.01
C ARG A 5 -12.24 1.77 18.02
N THR A 6 -12.00 2.19 16.80
CA THR A 6 -11.51 1.31 15.72
C THR A 6 -10.12 0.82 16.10
N PHE A 7 -9.74 -0.37 15.65
CA PHE A 7 -8.41 -0.95 15.91
C PHE A 7 -7.26 0.03 15.58
N GLU A 8 -7.47 0.88 14.57
CA GLU A 8 -6.56 1.96 14.19
C GLU A 8 -6.24 2.92 15.33
N SER A 9 -7.19 3.20 16.22
CA SER A 9 -7.04 4.20 17.28
C SER A 9 -6.00 3.84 18.35
N PHE A 10 -5.63 2.56 18.49
CA PHE A 10 -4.63 2.10 19.46
C PHE A 10 -3.32 1.66 18.80
N GLU A 11 -3.38 1.17 17.57
CA GLU A 11 -2.25 0.56 16.88
C GLU A 11 -1.74 1.41 15.70
N SER A 12 -2.19 2.66 15.55
CA SER A 12 -1.84 3.55 14.43
C SER A 12 -0.35 3.55 14.11
N ARG A 13 0.50 3.78 15.11
CA ARG A 13 1.96 3.81 14.92
C ARG A 13 2.51 2.45 14.50
N ARG A 14 1.98 1.36 15.06
CA ARG A 14 2.40 0.00 14.72
C ARG A 14 2.02 -0.34 13.27
N ILE A 15 0.82 0.04 12.82
CA ILE A 15 0.35 -0.12 11.45
C ILE A 15 1.29 0.61 10.47
N VAL A 16 1.62 1.88 10.75
CA VAL A 16 2.53 2.66 9.91
C VAL A 16 3.94 2.07 9.90
N SER A 17 4.49 1.72 11.07
CA SER A 17 5.84 1.15 11.16
C SER A 17 5.94 -0.17 10.38
N ILE A 18 4.95 -1.06 10.52
CA ILE A 18 4.97 -2.33 9.78
C ILE A 18 4.80 -2.11 8.27
N ASN A 19 3.78 -1.36 7.85
CA ASN A 19 3.40 -1.31 6.44
C ASN A 19 4.27 -0.34 5.62
N VAL A 20 4.72 0.76 6.21
CA VAL A 20 5.51 1.79 5.51
C VAL A 20 6.99 1.58 5.77
N GLU A 21 7.44 1.62 7.03
CA GLU A 21 8.86 1.47 7.35
C GLU A 21 9.36 0.06 6.99
N GLY A 22 8.56 -0.99 7.28
CA GLY A 22 8.87 -2.35 6.87
C GLY A 22 9.03 -2.51 5.35
N THR A 23 8.19 -1.83 4.55
CA THR A 23 8.34 -1.83 3.09
C THR A 23 9.61 -1.10 2.66
N ALA A 24 9.91 0.06 3.25
CA ALA A 24 11.14 0.80 2.97
C ALA A 24 12.39 -0.03 3.28
N ASN A 25 12.39 -0.79 4.38
CA ASN A 25 13.49 -1.70 4.72
C ASN A 25 13.70 -2.77 3.65
N MET A 26 12.61 -3.36 3.13
CA MET A 26 12.70 -4.38 2.08
C MET A 26 13.16 -3.80 0.74
N LEU A 27 12.76 -2.58 0.40
CA LEU A 27 13.23 -1.88 -0.81
C LEU A 27 14.72 -1.53 -0.72
N GLU A 28 15.18 -1.09 0.46
CA GLU A 28 16.60 -0.85 0.71
C GLU A 28 17.42 -2.15 0.61
N LEU A 29 16.89 -3.26 1.11
CA LEU A 29 17.51 -4.57 0.92
C LEU A 29 17.54 -4.96 -0.56
N ALA A 30 16.43 -4.79 -1.28
CA ALA A 30 16.31 -5.09 -2.70
C ALA A 30 17.34 -4.33 -3.54
N ARG A 31 17.59 -3.05 -3.20
CA ARG A 31 18.67 -2.24 -3.76
C ARG A 31 20.04 -2.83 -3.47
N LYS A 32 20.33 -3.18 -2.21
CA LYS A 32 21.63 -3.72 -1.78
C LYS A 32 21.99 -5.04 -2.45
N VAL A 33 21.01 -5.92 -2.65
CA VAL A 33 21.21 -7.22 -3.29
C VAL A 33 20.95 -7.21 -4.80
N GLN A 34 20.68 -6.02 -5.37
CA GLN A 34 20.51 -5.80 -6.80
C GLN A 34 19.48 -6.73 -7.46
N VAL A 35 18.27 -6.80 -6.89
CA VAL A 35 17.20 -7.61 -7.49
C VAL A 35 16.84 -7.08 -8.88
N ALA A 36 16.49 -7.98 -9.80
CA ALA A 36 15.96 -7.59 -11.09
C ALA A 36 14.54 -7.01 -10.98
N ARG A 37 13.74 -7.48 -10.02
CA ARG A 37 12.34 -7.10 -9.84
C ARG A 37 11.92 -7.16 -8.37
N PHE A 38 11.10 -6.19 -7.97
CA PHE A 38 10.40 -6.14 -6.69
C PHE A 38 8.88 -6.09 -6.94
N VAL A 39 8.11 -6.94 -6.26
CA VAL A 39 6.65 -6.97 -6.35
C VAL A 39 6.07 -6.58 -5.00
N TYR A 40 5.29 -5.51 -4.95
CA TYR A 40 4.59 -5.06 -3.75
C TYR A 40 3.14 -5.52 -3.77
N VAL A 41 2.70 -6.13 -2.67
CA VAL A 41 1.33 -6.58 -2.48
C VAL A 41 0.54 -5.52 -1.71
N SER A 42 -0.30 -4.82 -2.46
CA SER A 42 -1.28 -3.86 -1.97
C SER A 42 -2.64 -4.54 -1.73
N SER A 43 -3.71 -3.75 -1.62
CA SER A 43 -5.07 -4.22 -1.34
C SER A 43 -6.09 -3.50 -2.22
N VAL A 44 -7.19 -4.15 -2.56
CA VAL A 44 -8.37 -3.46 -3.17
C VAL A 44 -8.98 -2.41 -2.24
N GLY A 45 -8.68 -2.44 -0.94
CA GLY A 45 -9.12 -1.41 0.01
C GLY A 45 -8.61 0.00 -0.31
N VAL A 46 -7.64 0.16 -1.21
CA VAL A 46 -7.24 1.48 -1.73
C VAL A 46 -8.33 2.16 -2.56
N TYR A 47 -9.31 1.41 -3.07
CA TYR A 47 -10.48 1.92 -3.79
C TYR A 47 -11.68 2.22 -2.86
N GLU A 48 -11.50 2.23 -1.54
CA GLU A 48 -12.58 2.34 -0.56
C GLU A 48 -13.62 3.43 -0.85
N GLY A 49 -14.90 3.05 -0.76
CA GLY A 49 -16.01 3.98 -0.98
C GLY A 49 -16.20 4.41 -2.44
N LEU A 50 -15.51 3.76 -3.39
CA LEU A 50 -15.71 3.93 -4.82
C LEU A 50 -16.28 2.63 -5.43
N GLY A 51 -17.09 2.80 -6.48
CA GLY A 51 -17.85 1.71 -7.08
C GLY A 51 -19.19 1.50 -6.38
N SER A 52 -20.27 1.56 -7.15
CA SER A 52 -21.57 1.02 -6.73
C SER A 52 -21.50 -0.51 -6.64
N GLN A 53 -22.40 -1.13 -5.86
CA GLN A 53 -22.49 -2.60 -5.77
C GLN A 53 -22.60 -3.20 -7.19
N GLY A 54 -21.60 -3.97 -7.61
CA GLY A 54 -21.56 -4.63 -8.92
C GLY A 54 -20.68 -3.95 -9.99
N GLU A 55 -20.07 -2.79 -9.71
CA GLU A 55 -19.07 -2.23 -10.63
C GLU A 55 -17.74 -2.96 -10.56
N THR A 56 -17.17 -3.26 -11.73
CA THR A 56 -15.81 -3.80 -11.83
C THR A 56 -14.79 -2.68 -11.62
N LEU A 57 -13.95 -2.84 -10.61
CA LEU A 57 -12.82 -1.94 -10.36
C LEU A 57 -11.68 -2.25 -11.35
N THR A 58 -11.01 -1.20 -11.81
CA THR A 58 -9.82 -1.31 -12.67
C THR A 58 -8.66 -0.55 -12.03
N GLU A 59 -7.44 -0.77 -12.50
CA GLU A 59 -6.26 -0.02 -12.03
C GLU A 59 -6.38 1.49 -12.30
N GLY A 60 -7.21 1.89 -13.26
CA GLY A 60 -7.53 3.29 -13.57
C GLY A 60 -8.64 3.89 -12.70
N THR A 61 -9.31 3.10 -11.86
CA THR A 61 -10.30 3.62 -10.92
C THR A 61 -9.60 4.54 -9.91
N PRO A 62 -10.17 5.72 -9.58
CA PRO A 62 -9.59 6.62 -8.59
C PRO A 62 -9.32 5.91 -7.26
N LEU A 63 -8.33 6.39 -6.51
CA LEU A 63 -7.93 5.81 -5.23
C LEU A 63 -8.46 6.69 -4.10
N HIS A 64 -9.11 6.10 -3.12
CA HIS A 64 -9.74 6.80 -2.01
C HIS A 64 -9.69 5.98 -0.71
N PRO A 65 -8.49 5.62 -0.21
CA PRO A 65 -8.38 4.87 1.05
C PRO A 65 -8.96 5.69 2.20
N ARG A 66 -9.81 5.07 3.03
CA ARG A 66 -10.46 5.69 4.20
C ARG A 66 -9.93 5.15 5.53
N GLN A 67 -9.48 3.91 5.55
CA GLN A 67 -8.81 3.29 6.69
C GLN A 67 -7.29 3.56 6.64
N LEU A 68 -6.66 3.80 7.79
CA LEU A 68 -5.21 3.94 7.93
C LEU A 68 -4.45 2.76 7.32
N TYR A 69 -4.91 1.52 7.51
CA TYR A 69 -4.29 0.36 6.86
C TYR A 69 -4.21 0.53 5.34
N ASN A 70 -5.32 0.90 4.69
CA ASN A 70 -5.37 1.09 3.24
C ASN A 70 -4.56 2.31 2.79
N ALA A 71 -4.53 3.38 3.59
CA ALA A 71 -3.67 4.52 3.34
C ALA A 71 -2.19 4.13 3.37
N THR A 72 -1.76 3.29 4.33
CA THR A 72 -0.38 2.79 4.38
C THR A 72 -0.04 1.87 3.21
N LYS A 73 -0.98 1.04 2.75
CA LYS A 73 -0.80 0.23 1.54
C LYS A 73 -0.59 1.11 0.32
N TYR A 74 -1.43 2.12 0.13
CA TYR A 74 -1.30 3.05 -0.99
C TYR A 74 0.00 3.87 -0.92
N ALA A 75 0.38 4.39 0.25
CA ALA A 75 1.66 5.08 0.43
C ALA A 75 2.85 4.20 0.02
N SER A 76 2.81 2.92 0.40
CA SER A 76 3.85 1.95 0.05
C SER A 76 3.85 1.56 -1.44
N GLU A 77 2.73 1.68 -2.17
CA GLU A 77 2.72 1.59 -3.65
C GLU A 77 3.59 2.70 -4.25
N LEU A 78 3.35 3.95 -3.82
CA LEU A 78 4.07 5.13 -4.32
C LEU A 78 5.58 5.03 -4.01
N ILE A 79 5.92 4.62 -2.79
CA ILE A 79 7.32 4.42 -2.38
C ILE A 79 7.98 3.32 -3.22
N THR A 80 7.28 2.20 -3.45
CA THR A 80 7.80 1.08 -4.26
C THR A 80 8.12 1.52 -5.69
N HIS A 81 7.21 2.23 -6.35
CA HIS A 81 7.46 2.76 -7.68
C HIS A 81 8.65 3.72 -7.70
N ARG A 82 8.69 4.68 -6.76
CA ARG A 82 9.78 5.65 -6.70
C ARG A 82 11.14 5.00 -6.43
N CYS A 83 11.21 4.01 -5.55
CA CYS A 83 12.44 3.27 -5.29
C CYS A 83 12.89 2.46 -6.50
N GLY A 84 11.98 1.81 -7.23
CA GLY A 84 12.31 1.11 -8.47
C GLY A 84 12.92 2.04 -9.52
N GLU A 85 12.30 3.20 -9.75
CA GLU A 85 12.84 4.24 -10.64
C GLU A 85 14.20 4.77 -10.19
N ALA A 86 14.34 5.08 -8.90
CA ALA A 86 15.56 5.70 -8.36
C ALA A 86 16.75 4.73 -8.29
N HIS A 87 16.49 3.43 -8.21
CA HIS A 87 17.52 2.41 -7.98
C HIS A 87 17.68 1.40 -9.12
N GLY A 88 16.89 1.52 -10.19
CA GLY A 88 17.09 0.78 -11.43
C GLY A 88 16.61 -0.67 -11.40
N PHE A 89 15.63 -1.01 -10.56
CA PHE A 89 14.97 -2.32 -10.58
C PHE A 89 13.51 -2.20 -11.01
N VAL A 90 12.98 -3.27 -11.63
CA VAL A 90 11.57 -3.29 -12.05
C VAL A 90 10.68 -3.35 -10.81
N ALA A 91 9.79 -2.36 -10.65
CA ALA A 91 8.80 -2.34 -9.59
C ALA A 91 7.41 -2.68 -10.15
N ALA A 92 6.70 -3.59 -9.49
CA ALA A 92 5.31 -3.91 -9.80
C ALA A 92 4.46 -3.88 -8.53
N VAL A 93 3.20 -3.46 -8.66
CA VAL A 93 2.22 -3.41 -7.57
C VAL A 93 1.03 -4.27 -7.96
N ALA A 94 0.60 -5.14 -7.06
CA ALA A 94 -0.62 -5.93 -7.21
C ALA A 94 -1.62 -5.56 -6.09
N ARG A 95 -2.81 -5.09 -6.45
CA ARG A 95 -3.89 -4.78 -5.50
C ARG A 95 -4.79 -6.01 -5.38
N LEU A 96 -4.64 -6.76 -4.28
CA LEU A 96 -5.37 -8.01 -4.07
C LEU A 96 -6.64 -7.80 -3.24
N GLY A 97 -7.70 -8.54 -3.59
CA GLY A 97 -8.96 -8.62 -2.85
C GLY A 97 -10.07 -9.29 -3.63
#